data_AF-A0A927CTQ1-F1
#
_entry.id   AF-A0A927CTQ1-F1
#
_cell.length_a   1.000
_cell.length_b   1.000
_cell.length_c   1.000
_cell.angle_alpha   90.00
_cell.angle_beta   90.00
_cell.angle_gamma   90.00
#
_symmetry.space_group_name_H-M   'P 1'
#
loop_
_entity.id
_entity.type
_entity.pdbx_description
1 polymer ?
#
loop_
_entity_poly.entity_id
_entity_poly.type
_entity_poly.pdbx_seq_one_letter_code
_entity_poly.pdbx_strand_id
1 'polypeptide(L)'
;MSIYLIKFKNYILLLLLFSFMFIFNFLAPMFADDYNYSFMWDKSKRIENFSDIIKSQYMHYMEWGGRTVAHTFGQTLLLADKVFQAVLNSLVYVLLIILIYWHSQKKV
;
A
#
# COMPACT_ATOMS: atom_id res chain seq x y z
N MET A 1 22.33 -2.23 -31.13
CA MET A 1 21.96 -3.57 -30.60
C MET A 1 22.10 -3.65 -29.07
N SER A 2 23.28 -3.39 -28.48
CA SER A 2 23.54 -3.59 -27.04
C SER A 2 22.62 -2.81 -26.08
N ILE A 3 22.35 -1.52 -26.34
CA ILE A 3 21.52 -0.67 -25.46
C ILE A 3 20.06 -1.17 -25.36
N TYR A 4 19.50 -1.69 -26.44
CA TYR A 4 18.14 -2.21 -26.46
C TYR A 4 18.03 -3.51 -25.65
N LEU A 5 19.05 -4.37 -25.72
CA LEU A 5 19.13 -5.60 -24.91
C LEU A 5 19.22 -5.29 -23.41
N ILE A 6 19.99 -4.25 -23.04
CA ILE A 6 20.09 -3.81 -21.64
C ILE A 6 18.74 -3.26 -21.14
N LYS A 7 18.09 -2.41 -21.93
CA LYS A 7 16.75 -1.89 -21.59
C LYS A 7 15.73 -3.04 -21.45
N PHE A 8 15.72 -3.98 -22.39
CA PHE A 8 14.83 -5.14 -22.36
C PHE A 8 15.05 -6.01 -21.10
N LYS A 9 16.31 -6.31 -20.77
CA LYS A 9 16.66 -7.03 -19.53
C LYS A 9 16.19 -6.31 -18.27
N ASN A 10 16.29 -4.98 -18.23
CA ASN A 10 15.83 -4.19 -17.09
C ASN A 10 14.30 -4.24 -16.94
N TYR A 11 13.54 -4.18 -18.03
CA TYR A 11 12.08 -4.32 -17.96
C TYR A 11 11.65 -5.72 -17.47
N ILE A 12 12.34 -6.78 -17.90
CA ILE A 12 12.10 -8.13 -17.40
C ILE A 12 12.38 -8.21 -15.89
N LEU A 13 13.47 -7.61 -15.42
CA LEU A 13 13.80 -7.59 -14.00
C LEU A 13 12.72 -6.88 -13.18
N LEU A 14 12.25 -5.72 -13.64
CA LEU A 14 11.17 -4.97 -12.97
C LEU A 14 9.85 -5.78 -12.95
N LEU A 15 9.53 -6.49 -14.04
CA LEU A 15 8.35 -7.36 -14.10
C LEU A 15 8.46 -8.55 -13.13
N LEU A 16 9.65 -9.14 -13.00
CA LEU A 16 9.91 -10.22 -12.05
C LEU A 16 9.78 -9.72 -10.61
N LEU A 17 10.35 -8.56 -10.29
CA LEU A 17 10.22 -7.92 -8.97
C LEU A 17 8.76 -7.58 -8.65
N PHE A 18 8.03 -7.04 -9.62
CA PHE A 18 6.60 -6.77 -9.48
C PHE A 18 5.82 -8.04 -9.20
N SER A 19 6.00 -9.08 -10.02
CA SER A 19 5.30 -10.36 -9.87
C SER A 19 5.61 -11.02 -8.53
N PHE A 20 6.87 -11.00 -8.12
CA PHE A 20 7.28 -11.50 -6.81
C PHE A 20 6.55 -10.76 -5.69
N MET A 21 6.60 -9.42 -5.69
CA MET A 21 5.91 -8.64 -4.66
C MET A 21 4.40 -8.80 -4.70
N PHE A 22 3.81 -8.93 -5.88
CA PHE A 22 2.38 -9.15 -6.03
C PHE A 22 1.95 -10.46 -5.39
N ILE A 23 2.68 -11.55 -5.62
CA ILE A 23 2.40 -12.86 -5.01
C ILE A 23 2.47 -12.77 -3.49
N PHE A 24 3.52 -12.16 -2.93
CA PHE A 24 3.66 -12.03 -1.48
C PHE A 24 2.59 -11.14 -0.86
N ASN A 25 2.28 -9.99 -1.48
CA ASN A 25 1.22 -9.10 -1.01
C ASN A 25 -0.17 -9.77 -1.10
N PHE A 26 -0.41 -10.55 -2.15
CA PHE A 26 -1.68 -11.26 -2.30
C PHE A 26 -1.81 -12.43 -1.32
N LEU A 27 -0.71 -13.11 -0.98
CA LEU A 27 -0.71 -14.18 0.02
C LEU A 27 -0.69 -13.66 1.46
N ALA A 28 -0.35 -12.38 1.68
CA ALA A 28 -0.32 -11.78 3.00
C ALA A 28 -1.69 -11.94 3.69
N PRO A 29 -1.72 -12.48 4.92
CA PRO A 29 -2.90 -12.47 5.75
C PRO A 29 -3.14 -11.08 6.31
N MET A 30 -4.37 -10.82 6.74
CA MET A 30 -4.71 -9.59 7.46
C MET A 30 -4.11 -9.63 8.86
N PHE A 31 -3.32 -8.63 9.23
CA PHE A 31 -2.71 -8.58 10.56
C PHE A 31 -3.69 -8.00 11.60
N ALA A 32 -3.37 -8.14 12.90
CA ALA A 32 -4.26 -7.73 14.00
C ALA A 32 -4.65 -6.24 13.91
N ASP A 33 -3.72 -5.39 13.50
CA ASP A 33 -3.98 -3.96 13.32
C ASP A 33 -4.93 -3.70 12.14
N ASP A 34 -4.71 -4.37 11.00
CA ASP A 34 -5.59 -4.27 9.82
C ASP A 34 -7.02 -4.73 10.12
N TYR A 35 -7.15 -5.77 10.94
CA TYR A 35 -8.44 -6.23 11.43
C TYR A 35 -9.12 -5.14 12.25
N ASN A 36 -8.42 -4.53 13.21
CA ASN A 36 -8.97 -3.44 14.02
C ASN A 36 -9.37 -2.24 13.16
N TYR A 37 -8.56 -1.86 12.17
CA TYR A 37 -8.87 -0.76 11.27
C TYR A 37 -10.06 -1.02 10.34
N SER A 38 -10.45 -2.29 10.14
CA SER A 38 -11.64 -2.64 9.38
C SER A 38 -12.95 -2.26 10.10
N PHE A 39 -12.88 -1.90 11.38
CA PHE A 39 -14.03 -1.46 12.18
C PHE A 39 -13.96 0.03 12.51
N MET A 40 -15.12 0.62 12.82
CA MET A 40 -15.16 1.94 13.42
C MET A 40 -14.40 1.94 14.75
N TRP A 41 -13.83 3.10 15.11
CA TRP A 41 -13.05 3.27 16.33
C TRP A 41 -13.84 2.86 17.59
N ASP A 42 -15.13 3.18 17.63
CA ASP A 42 -16.08 2.80 18.68
C ASP A 42 -16.53 1.32 18.64
N LYS A 43 -16.01 0.54 17.67
CA LYS A 43 -16.36 -0.87 17.39
C LYS A 43 -17.85 -1.10 17.11
N SER A 44 -18.61 -0.06 16.77
CA SER A 44 -20.05 -0.15 16.54
C SER A 44 -20.39 -0.96 15.29
N LYS A 45 -19.58 -0.82 14.24
CA LYS A 45 -19.77 -1.51 12.95
C LYS A 45 -18.47 -1.63 12.15
N ARG A 46 -18.53 -2.45 11.09
CA ARG A 46 -17.48 -2.51 10.06
C ARG A 46 -17.53 -1.25 9.19
N ILE A 47 -16.38 -0.78 8.72
CA ILE A 47 -16.29 0.35 7.79
C ILE A 47 -16.72 -0.14 6.40
N GLU A 48 -17.72 0.51 5.81
CA GLU A 48 -18.22 0.18 4.47
C GLU A 48 -17.89 1.29 3.46
N ASN A 49 -17.82 2.54 3.92
CA ASN A 49 -17.76 3.71 3.07
C ASN A 49 -16.67 4.70 3.53
N PHE A 50 -16.21 5.57 2.63
CA PHE A 50 -15.24 6.62 2.98
C PHE A 50 -15.74 7.59 4.07
N SER A 51 -17.04 7.86 4.15
CA SER A 51 -17.60 8.67 5.24
C SER A 51 -17.43 8.02 6.62
N ASP A 52 -17.42 6.69 6.69
CA ASP A 52 -17.22 5.97 7.95
C ASP A 52 -15.76 6.09 8.41
N ILE A 53 -14.81 6.13 7.47
CA ILE A 53 -13.39 6.39 7.75
C ILE A 53 -13.23 7.77 8.39
N ILE A 54 -13.79 8.82 7.78
CA ILE A 54 -13.67 10.19 8.34
C ILE A 54 -14.22 10.25 9.77
N LYS A 55 -15.39 9.65 10.01
CA LYS A 55 -16.00 9.61 11.35
C LYS A 55 -15.14 8.82 12.34
N SER A 56 -14.68 7.63 11.95
CA SER A 56 -13.81 6.76 12.76
C SER A 56 -12.51 7.48 13.13
N GLN A 57 -11.91 8.18 12.16
CA GLN A 57 -10.67 8.93 12.32
C GLN A 57 -10.83 10.21 13.14
N TYR A 58 -11.99 10.86 13.07
CA TYR A 58 -12.33 11.96 13.96
C TYR A 58 -12.41 11.51 15.42
N MET A 59 -13.08 10.37 15.70
CA MET A 59 -13.14 9.82 17.07
C MET A 59 -11.76 9.39 17.56
N HIS A 60 -11.00 8.68 16.71
CA HIS A 60 -9.63 8.28 17.01
C HIS A 60 -8.73 9.48 17.35
N TYR A 61 -8.88 10.61 16.65
CA TYR A 61 -8.13 11.83 16.93
C TYR A 61 -8.44 12.41 18.31
N MET A 62 -9.72 12.37 18.71
CA MET A 62 -10.16 12.91 20.00
C MET A 62 -9.79 12.00 21.18
N GLU A 63 -9.72 10.68 20.97
CA GLU A 63 -9.54 9.71 22.07
C GLU A 63 -8.11 9.19 22.22
N TRP A 64 -7.34 9.02 21.13
CA TRP A 64 -6.02 8.37 21.18
C TRP A 64 -4.88 9.26 20.68
N GLY A 65 -5.01 9.89 19.51
CA GLY A 65 -3.99 10.84 19.07
C GLY A 65 -3.92 11.13 17.56
N GLY A 66 -2.86 11.86 17.18
CA GLY A 66 -2.77 12.56 15.88
C GLY A 66 -2.31 11.74 14.66
N ARG A 67 -2.07 10.43 14.78
CA ARG A 67 -1.64 9.57 13.63
C ARG A 67 -2.76 9.28 12.62
N THR A 68 -3.80 10.10 12.66
CA THR A 68 -5.03 10.01 11.89
C THR A 68 -4.79 9.96 10.38
N VAL A 69 -3.81 10.72 9.85
CA VAL A 69 -3.53 10.75 8.40
C VAL A 69 -3.08 9.37 7.89
N ALA A 70 -2.13 8.73 8.57
CA ALA A 70 -1.63 7.41 8.19
C ALA A 70 -2.73 6.34 8.30
N HIS A 71 -3.52 6.37 9.38
CA HIS A 71 -4.63 5.43 9.57
C HIS A 71 -5.76 5.66 8.56
N THR A 72 -5.99 6.90 8.12
CA THR A 72 -6.92 7.20 7.02
C THR A 72 -6.47 6.49 5.76
N PHE A 73 -5.20 6.62 5.36
CA PHE A 73 -4.67 5.91 4.19
C PHE A 73 -4.81 4.38 4.34
N GLY A 74 -4.44 3.84 5.49
CA GLY A 74 -4.62 2.40 5.78
C GLY A 74 -6.07 1.94 5.63
N GLN A 75 -7.01 2.62 6.28
CA GLN A 75 -8.44 2.30 6.20
C GLN A 75 -9.00 2.42 4.78
N THR A 76 -8.56 3.43 4.02
CA THR A 76 -8.99 3.59 2.63
C THR A 76 -8.51 2.46 1.73
N LEU A 77 -7.29 1.97 1.96
CA LEU A 77 -6.77 0.81 1.24
C LEU A 77 -7.49 -0.46 1.65
N LEU A 78 -7.82 -0.63 2.93
CA LEU A 78 -8.57 -1.77 3.44
C LEU A 78 -10.02 -1.85 2.91
N LEU A 79 -10.61 -0.72 2.49
CA LEU A 79 -11.90 -0.72 1.79
C LEU A 79 -11.82 -1.32 0.37
N ALA A 80 -10.66 -1.27 -0.27
CA ALA A 80 -10.48 -1.85 -1.59
C ALA A 80 -10.35 -3.39 -1.51
N ASP A 81 -10.57 -4.07 -2.63
CA ASP A 81 -10.41 -5.53 -2.67
C ASP A 81 -8.93 -5.94 -2.53
N LYS A 82 -8.71 -7.20 -2.14
CA LYS A 82 -7.37 -7.74 -1.86
C LYS A 82 -6.45 -7.66 -3.08
N VAL A 83 -6.98 -7.85 -4.29
CA VAL A 83 -6.19 -7.81 -5.52
C VAL A 83 -5.73 -6.39 -5.77
N PHE A 84 -6.63 -5.41 -5.65
CA PHE A 84 -6.29 -3.99 -5.79
C PHE A 84 -5.20 -3.56 -4.81
N GLN A 85 -5.34 -3.93 -3.52
CA GLN A 85 -4.31 -3.64 -2.51
C GLN A 85 -2.96 -4.26 -2.88
N ALA A 86 -2.95 -5.52 -3.33
CA ALA A 86 -1.72 -6.21 -3.70
C ALA A 86 -1.05 -5.60 -4.95
N VAL A 87 -1.83 -5.20 -5.96
CA VAL A 87 -1.31 -4.49 -7.14
C VAL A 87 -0.69 -3.17 -6.72
N LEU A 88 -1.43 -2.35 -5.96
CA LEU A 88 -0.98 -1.02 -5.57
C LEU A 88 0.30 -1.09 -4.73
N ASN A 89 0.34 -1.98 -3.73
CA ASN A 89 1.53 -2.11 -2.88
C ASN A 89 2.76 -2.57 -3.69
N SER A 90 2.55 -3.48 -4.65
CA SER A 90 3.64 -3.96 -5.53
C SER A 90 4.13 -2.89 -6.49
N LEU A 91 3.25 -2.02 -6.99
CA LEU A 91 3.62 -0.86 -7.81
C LEU A 91 4.46 0.13 -7.01
N VAL A 92 4.03 0.47 -5.78
CA VAL A 92 4.76 1.38 -4.89
C VAL A 92 6.15 0.82 -4.57
N TYR A 93 6.26 -0.49 -4.34
CA TYR A 93 7.55 -1.13 -4.07
C TYR A 93 8.51 -1.04 -5.27
N VAL A 94 8.03 -1.33 -6.48
CA VAL A 94 8.83 -1.20 -7.71
C VAL A 94 9.23 0.25 -7.95
N LEU A 95 8.32 1.19 -7.74
CA LEU A 95 8.60 2.63 -7.82
C LEU A 95 9.71 3.04 -6.85
N LEU A 96 9.65 2.55 -5.60
CA LEU A 96 10.67 2.81 -4.59
C LEU A 96 12.05 2.32 -5.05
N ILE A 97 12.14 1.10 -5.61
CA ILE A 97 13.39 0.57 -6.16
C ILE A 97 13.95 1.48 -7.28
N ILE A 98 13.07 1.93 -8.18
CA ILE A 98 13.47 2.84 -9.27
C ILE A 98 14.01 4.16 -8.71
N LEU A 99 13.34 4.74 -7.71
CA LEU A 99 13.78 5.96 -7.06
C LEU A 99 15.13 5.80 -6.35
N ILE A 100 15.32 4.71 -5.60
CA ILE A 100 16.61 4.40 -4.95
C ILE A 100 17.72 4.27 -6.00
N TYR A 101 17.44 3.58 -7.12
CA TYR A 101 18.41 3.44 -8.21
C TYR A 101 18.78 4.77 -8.84
N TRP A 102 17.80 5.64 -9.11
CA TRP A 102 18.05 6.97 -9.66
C TRP A 102 18.82 7.87 -8.68
N HIS A 103 18.46 7.82 -7.41
CA HIS A 103 19.18 8.54 -6.36
C HIS A 103 20.63 8.07 -6.24
N SER A 104 20.89 6.76 -6.30
CA SER A 104 22.24 6.19 -6.30
C SER A 104 23.09 6.69 -7.48
N GLN A 105 22.47 6.97 -8.63
CA GLN A 105 23.14 7.53 -9.79
C GLN A 105 23.27 9.05 -9.77
N LYS A 106 22.84 9.72 -8.69
CA LYS A 106 22.73 11.19 -8.60
C LYS A 106 21.92 11.80 -9.75
N LYS A 107 20.94 11.06 -10.26
CA LYS A 107 20.01 11.54 -11.30
C LYS A 107 18.83 12.32 -10.72
N VAL A 108 18.71 12.33 -9.40
CA VAL A 108 17.71 13.02 -8.58
C VAL A 108 18.44 13.66 -7.41
#